data_AF-A0A7J9KE88-F1
#
_entry.id   AF-A0A7J9KE88-F1
#
_cell.length_a   1.000
_cell.length_b   1.000
_cell.length_c   1.000
_cell.angle_alpha   90.00
_cell.angle_beta   90.00
_cell.angle_gamma   90.00
#
_symmetry.space_group_name_H-M   'P 1'
#
loop_
_entity.id
_entity.type
_entity.pdbx_description
1 polymer ?
#
loop_
_entity_poly.entity_id
_entity_poly.type
_entity_poly.pdbx_seq_one_letter_code
_entity_poly.pdbx_strand_id
1 'polypeptide(L)' 'MMINHEPNTERGSIENRCGFVSNMSGDVPRVNGQLAVSCAFDDKSLKSHLRSDPDIQWTNIDKSTNILILTSDGL' A
#
# COMPACT_ATOMS: atom_id res chain seq x y z
N MET A 1 11.50 -6.58 -6.86
CA MET A 1 10.90 -6.70 -5.50
C MET A 1 9.73 -5.72 -5.44
N MET A 2 8.68 -5.94 -4.65
CA MET A 2 7.57 -4.97 -4.54
C MET A 2 7.64 -4.23 -3.21
N ILE A 3 7.17 -2.98 -3.17
CA ILE A 3 7.07 -2.18 -1.96
C ILE A 3 5.66 -2.37 -1.38
N ASN A 4 5.56 -2.64 -0.09
CA ASN A 4 4.27 -2.69 0.59
C ASN A 4 3.83 -1.29 0.99
N HIS A 5 2.64 -0.88 0.53
CA HIS A 5 2.00 0.39 0.87
C HIS A 5 1.14 0.23 2.12
N GLU A 6 1.82 0.03 3.26
CA GLU A 6 1.17 -0.10 4.57
C GLU A 6 1.00 1.30 5.21
N PRO A 7 -0.15 1.60 5.85
CA PRO A 7 -0.49 2.95 6.32
C PRO A 7 0.49 3.60 7.31
N ASN A 8 1.14 2.86 8.22
CA ASN A 8 2.15 3.47 9.09
C ASN A 8 3.38 3.89 8.30
N THR A 9 3.80 3.09 7.32
CA THR A 9 4.97 3.37 6.49
C THR A 9 4.75 4.62 5.62
N GLU A 10 3.51 4.85 5.17
CA GLU A 10 3.15 6.01 4.33
C GLU A 10 2.40 7.13 5.06
N ARG A 11 2.41 7.12 6.39
CA ARG A 11 1.65 8.04 7.25
C ARG A 11 1.80 9.51 6.87
N GLY A 12 3.03 9.96 6.59
CA GLY A 12 3.30 11.35 6.20
C GLY A 12 2.62 11.75 4.89
N SER A 13 2.52 10.85 3.91
CA SER A 13 1.82 11.12 2.65
C SER A 13 0.30 11.25 2.86
N ILE A 14 -0.26 10.38 3.70
CA ILE A 14 -1.68 10.36 4.07
C ILE A 14 -2.07 11.65 4.82
N GLU A 15 -1.29 12.03 5.83
CA GLU A 15 -1.55 13.22 6.65
C GLU A 15 -1.38 14.52 5.85
N ASN A 16 -0.40 14.59 4.94
CA ASN A 16 -0.23 15.72 4.01
C ASN A 16 -1.44 15.93 3.07
N ARG A 17 -2.21 14.86 2.82
CA ARG A 17 -3.43 14.91 2.01
C ARG A 17 -4.68 15.13 2.88
N CYS A 18 -4.54 15.55 4.13
CA CYS A 18 -5.62 15.74 5.11
C CYS A 18 -6.31 14.45 5.58
N GLY A 19 -5.65 13.28 5.42
CA GLY A 19 -6.11 12.02 6.01
C GLY A 19 -5.47 11.77 7.39
N PHE A 20 -5.81 10.65 8.02
CA PHE A 20 -5.12 10.19 9.24
C PHE A 20 -4.93 8.67 9.24
N VAL A 21 -3.97 8.20 10.04
CA VAL A 21 -3.76 6.77 10.30
C VAL A 21 -4.29 6.44 11.68
N SER A 22 -5.21 5.48 11.77
CA SER A 22 -5.74 4.96 13.04
C SER A 22 -5.17 3.59 13.36
N ASN A 23 -4.72 3.42 14.61
CA ASN A 23 -4.27 2.15 15.15
C ASN A 23 -5.19 1.76 16.30
N MET A 24 -6.28 1.05 15.99
CA MET A 24 -7.17 0.50 17.01
C MET A 24 -6.51 -0.72 17.65
N SER A 25 -6.64 -0.88 18.97
CA SER A 25 -6.01 -1.98 19.70
C SER A 25 -6.52 -3.33 19.19
N GLY A 26 -5.62 -4.17 18.68
CA GLY A 26 -5.97 -5.48 18.12
C GLY A 26 -6.37 -5.47 16.64
N ASP A 27 -6.32 -4.32 15.97
CA ASP A 27 -6.56 -4.17 14.53
C ASP A 27 -5.27 -3.75 13.81
N VAL A 28 -5.29 -3.85 12.48
CA VAL A 28 -4.24 -3.33 11.62
C VAL A 28 -4.36 -1.81 11.45
N PRO A 29 -3.25 -1.11 11.14
CA PRO A 29 -3.25 0.30 10.80
C PRO A 29 -4.17 0.59 9.61
N ARG A 30 -4.97 1.66 9.70
CA ARG A 30 -5.92 2.05 8.65
C ARG A 30 -5.86 3.52 8.28
N VAL A 31 -6.00 3.81 7.00
CA VAL A 31 -6.29 5.15 6.47
C VAL A 31 -7.73 5.52 6.80
N ASN A 32 -7.91 6.64 7.50
CA ASN A 32 -9.20 7.18 7.94
C ASN A 32 -10.07 6.16 8.70
N GLY A 33 -9.46 5.17 9.38
CA GLY A 33 -10.19 4.10 10.08
C GLY A 33 -10.86 3.06 9.19
N GLN A 34 -10.67 3.13 7.87
CA GLN A 34 -11.41 2.31 6.90
C GLN A 34 -10.51 1.31 6.20
N LEU A 35 -9.43 1.79 5.57
CA LEU A 35 -8.65 0.99 4.63
C LEU A 35 -7.27 0.61 5.20
N ALA A 36 -6.91 -0.68 5.16
CA ALA A 36 -5.63 -1.19 5.67
C ALA A 36 -4.45 -1.04 4.69
N VAL A 37 -4.64 -0.31 3.58
CA VAL A 37 -3.61 -0.02 2.57
C VAL A 37 -3.59 1.47 2.28
N SER A 38 -2.43 1.99 1.89
CA SER A 38 -2.23 3.41 1.56
C SER A 38 -2.18 3.72 0.06
N CYS A 39 -2.12 2.67 -0.78
CA CYS A 39 -2.25 2.75 -2.23
C CYS A 39 -3.38 1.82 -2.70
N ALA A 40 -4.34 2.36 -3.45
CA ALA A 40 -5.46 1.59 -4.00
C ALA A 40 -6.04 2.26 -5.25
N PHE A 41 -6.69 1.45 -6.09
CA PHE A 41 -7.47 1.94 -7.22
C PHE A 41 -8.91 2.24 -6.77
N ASP A 42 -9.35 3.46 -7.08
CA ASP A 42 -10.77 3.84 -7.19
C ASP A 42 -11.68 3.65 -5.96
N ASP A 43 -11.25 4.12 -4.78
CA ASP A 43 -12.18 4.42 -3.68
C ASP A 43 -12.59 5.90 -3.73
N LYS A 44 -13.76 6.21 -4.31
CA LYS A 44 -14.18 7.59 -4.63
C LYS A 44 -14.18 8.56 -3.44
N SER A 45 -14.44 8.08 -2.22
CA SER A 45 -14.47 8.92 -1.01
C SER A 45 -13.08 9.05 -0.36
N LEU A 46 -12.17 8.10 -0.57
CA LEU A 46 -10.83 8.08 0.04
C LEU A 46 -9.70 8.43 -0.94
N LYS A 47 -10.01 8.60 -2.23
CA LYS A 47 -9.07 8.93 -3.31
C LYS A 47 -8.17 10.13 -3.02
N SER A 48 -8.68 11.13 -2.30
CA SER A 48 -7.88 12.30 -1.93
C SER A 48 -6.73 11.94 -1.01
N HIS A 49 -6.86 10.89 -0.19
CA HIS A 49 -5.90 10.51 0.85
C HIS A 49 -5.02 9.32 0.47
N LEU A 50 -5.37 8.60 -0.61
CA LEU A 50 -4.66 7.43 -1.08
C LEU A 50 -3.76 7.75 -2.28
N ARG A 51 -2.70 6.97 -2.43
CA ARG A 51 -1.86 6.96 -3.64
C ARG A 51 -2.52 6.11 -4.72
N SER A 52 -2.42 6.51 -5.99
CA SER A 52 -2.92 5.75 -7.14
C SER A 52 -1.85 5.54 -8.22
N ASP A 53 -0.67 6.13 -8.04
CA ASP A 53 0.50 5.88 -8.85
C ASP A 53 1.26 4.66 -8.30
N PRO A 54 1.40 3.59 -9.10
CA PRO A 54 2.09 2.38 -8.67
C PRO A 54 3.61 2.57 -8.65
N ASP A 55 4.29 1.87 -7.74
CA ASP A 55 5.75 1.79 -7.77
C ASP A 55 6.22 0.78 -8.85
N ILE A 56 6.92 1.29 -9.86
CA ILE A 56 7.41 0.50 -11.01
C ILE A 56 8.89 0.17 -10.80
N GLN A 57 9.24 -1.12 -10.87
CA GLN A 57 10.63 -1.58 -10.82
C GLN A 57 10.98 -2.43 -12.05
N TRP A 58 12.18 -2.24 -12.58
CA TRP A 58 12.75 -3.06 -13.66
C TRP A 58 13.68 -4.11 -13.07
N THR A 59 13.64 -5.34 -13.58
CA THR A 59 14.55 -6.42 -13.18
C THR A 59 14.98 -7.22 -14.41
N ASN A 60 16.27 -7.55 -14.46
CA ASN A 60 16.84 -8.40 -15.50
C ASN A 60 16.56 -9.87 -15.16
N ILE A 61 16.05 -10.61 -16.14
CA ILE A 61 15.85 -12.06 -16.03
C ILE A 61 17.06 -12.75 -16.66
N ASP A 62 17.71 -13.63 -15.91
CA ASP A 62 18.85 -14.42 -16.38
C ASP A 62 18.65 -15.92 -16.16
N LYS A 63 19.67 -16.73 -16.49
CA LYS A 63 19.63 -18.19 -16.36
C LYS A 63 19.53 -18.70 -14.91
N SER A 64 19.74 -17.83 -13.92
CA SER A 64 19.57 -18.14 -12.49
C SER A 64 18.17 -17.82 -11.97
N THR A 65 17.32 -17.20 -12.80
CA THR A 65 15.93 -16.89 -12.45
C THR A 65 15.03 -18.10 -12.74
N ASN A 66 14.48 -18.72 -11.69
CA ASN A 66 13.70 -19.94 -11.83
C ASN A 66 12.19 -19.67 -11.95
N ILE A 67 11.61 -18.92 -11.00
CA ILE A 67 10.17 -18.63 -10.94
C ILE A 67 9.90 -17.23 -10.40
N LEU A 68 8.80 -16.62 -10.86
CA LEU A 68 8.22 -15.42 -10.29
C LEU A 68 6.94 -15.82 -9.55
N ILE A 69 6.84 -15.41 -8.29
CA ILE A 69 5.65 -15.64 -7.47
C ILE A 69 4.98 -14.28 -7.21
N LEU A 70 3.68 -14.20 -7.50
CA LEU A 70 2.82 -13.05 -7.21
C LEU A 70 1.70 -13.52 -6.29
N THR A 71 1.52 -12.85 -5.16
CA THR A 71 0.60 -13.26 -4.11
C THR A 71 -0.17 -12.05 -3.59
N SER A 72 -1.35 -12.32 -3.03
CA SER A 72 -2.01 -11.37 -2.13
C SER A 72 -1.45 -11.52 -0.71
N ASP A 73 -1.85 -10.63 0.19
CA ASP A 73 -1.46 -10.65 1.61
C ASP A 73 -1.93 -11.89 2.39
N GLY A 74 -2.73 -12.78 1.76
CA GLY A 74 -3.29 -13.97 2.39
C GLY A 74 -2.53 -15.27 2.12
N LEU A 75 -1.40 -15.24 1.39
CA LEU A 75 -0.53 -16.39 1.13
C LEU A 75 0.76 -16.30 1.94
#